data_AF-A0A2S3YPT4-F1
#
_entry.id   AF-A0A2S3YPT4-F1
#
_cell.length_a   1.000
_cell.length_b   1.000
_cell.length_c   1.000
_cell.angle_alpha   90.00
_cell.angle_beta   90.00
_cell.angle_gamma   90.00
#
_symmetry.space_group_name_H-M   'P 1'
#
loop_
_entity.id
_entity.type
_entity.pdbx_description
1 polymer ?
#
loop_
_entity_poly.entity_id
_entity_poly.type
_entity_poly.pdbx_seq_one_letter_code
_entity_poly.pdbx_strand_id
1 'polypeptide(L)' 'MKAEEKKAAARALLDNPLFERLMEELEAAAINGCINANLTDHEARAAFAAEARAVRNFRARLKFFAEQAKSEGMNAPV' A
#
# COMPACT_ATOMS: atom_id res chain seq x y z
N MET A 1 -1.19 -3.52 -19.16
CA MET A 1 -0.07 -4.23 -18.52
C MET A 1 -0.48 -5.68 -18.34
N LYS A 2 0.28 -6.63 -18.88
CA LYS A 2 0.07 -8.07 -18.69
C LYS A 2 0.28 -8.43 -17.22
N ALA A 3 -0.23 -9.59 -16.79
CA ALA A 3 -0.11 -10.04 -15.39
C ALA A 3 1.36 -10.09 -14.92
N GLU A 4 2.24 -10.66 -15.74
CA GLU A 4 3.68 -10.73 -15.46
C GLU A 4 4.35 -9.36 -15.37
N GLU A 5 4.00 -8.43 -16.26
CA GLU A 5 4.51 -7.06 -16.21
C GLU A 5 4.06 -6.35 -14.92
N LYS A 6 2.80 -6.57 -14.51
CA LYS A 6 2.24 -5.98 -13.28
C LYS A 6 2.93 -6.54 -12.03
N LYS A 7 3.21 -7.83 -12.01
CA LYS A 7 3.97 -8.50 -10.95
C LYS A 7 5.41 -7.99 -10.88
N ALA A 8 6.10 -7.92 -12.03
CA ALA A 8 7.46 -7.40 -12.11
C ALA A 8 7.55 -5.95 -11.63
N ALA A 9 6.59 -5.11 -12.02
CA ALA A 9 6.52 -3.72 -11.56
C ALA A 9 6.24 -3.61 -10.05
N ALA A 10 5.29 -4.40 -9.53
CA ALA A 10 5.03 -4.44 -8.09
C ALA A 10 6.26 -4.90 -7.29
N ARG A 11 6.98 -5.89 -7.82
CA ARG A 11 8.21 -6.39 -7.21
C ARG A 11 9.33 -5.36 -7.22
N ALA A 12 9.52 -4.66 -8.34
CA ALA A 12 10.52 -3.60 -8.45
C ALA A 12 10.27 -2.45 -7.46
N LEU A 13 9.01 -2.09 -7.21
CA LEU A 13 8.66 -1.11 -6.18
C LEU A 13 8.95 -1.62 -4.76
N LEU A 14 8.60 -2.87 -4.46
CA LEU A 14 8.81 -3.47 -3.13
C LEU A 14 10.29 -3.74 -2.81
N ASP A 15 11.10 -4.07 -3.82
CA ASP A 15 12.54 -4.31 -3.65
C ASP A 15 13.34 -2.98 -3.54
N ASN A 16 12.70 -1.82 -3.74
CA ASN A 16 13.33 -0.51 -3.56
C ASN A 16 13.22 -0.03 -2.10
N PRO A 17 14.33 0.04 -1.33
CA PRO A 17 14.28 0.45 0.07
C PRO A 17 13.86 1.92 0.27
N LEU A 18 14.09 2.78 -0.72
CA LEU A 18 13.64 4.18 -0.67
C LEU A 18 12.13 4.29 -0.82
N PHE A 19 11.53 3.39 -1.59
CA PHE A 19 10.08 3.35 -1.74
C PHE A 19 9.41 2.97 -0.41
N GLU A 20 9.91 1.93 0.27
CA GLU A 20 9.35 1.51 1.56
C GLU A 20 9.46 2.63 2.61
N ARG A 21 10.63 3.27 2.72
CA ARG A 21 10.83 4.41 3.62
C ARG A 21 9.90 5.58 3.29
N LEU A 22 9.74 5.91 2.01
CA LEU A 22 8.83 6.97 1.59
C LEU A 22 7.38 6.65 1.98
N MET A 23 6.92 5.41 1.78
CA MET A 23 5.56 5.02 2.16
C MET A 23 5.34 5.09 3.68
N GLU A 24 6.36 4.74 4.49
CA GLU A 24 6.31 4.90 5.96
C GLU A 24 6.25 6.37 6.39
N GLU A 25 7.06 7.23 5.77
CA GLU A 25 7.05 8.67 6.04
C GLU A 25 5.70 9.31 5.67
N LEU A 26 5.10 8.92 4.52
CA LEU A 26 3.77 9.37 4.11
C LEU A 26 2.68 8.90 5.08
N GLU A 27 2.72 7.63 5.50
CA GLU A 27 1.75 7.11 6.48
C GLU A 27 1.87 7.83 7.82
N ALA A 28 3.10 8.05 8.31
CA ALA A 28 3.34 8.76 9.55
C ALA A 28 2.86 10.22 9.47
N ALA A 29 3.11 10.91 8.35
CA ALA A 29 2.63 12.27 8.13
C ALA A 29 1.10 12.35 8.17
N ALA A 30 0.40 11.43 7.48
CA ALA A 30 -1.06 11.37 7.49
C ALA A 30 -1.62 11.06 8.88
N ILE A 31 -1.02 10.12 9.62
CA ILE A 31 -1.42 9.82 11.00
C ILE A 31 -1.23 11.05 11.90
N ASN A 32 -0.09 11.73 11.80
CA ASN A 32 0.19 12.94 12.56
C ASN A 32 -0.77 14.07 12.20
N GLY A 33 -1.09 14.26 10.93
CA GLY A 33 -2.10 15.21 10.48
C GLY A 33 -3.47 14.91 11.08
N CYS A 34 -3.88 13.64 11.10
CA CYS A 34 -5.14 13.21 11.71
C CYS A 34 -5.21 13.52 13.22
N ILE A 35 -4.13 13.21 13.95
CA ILE A 35 -4.05 13.42 15.41
C ILE A 35 -4.04 14.92 15.75
N ASN A 36 -3.30 15.72 14.98
CA ASN A 36 -3.10 17.14 15.27
C ASN A 36 -4.12 18.06 14.56
N ALA A 37 -5.06 17.51 13.80
CA ALA A 37 -6.16 18.29 13.24
C ALA A 37 -6.95 18.97 14.37
N ASN A 38 -7.32 20.24 14.14
CA ASN A 38 -8.10 21.02 15.10
C ASN A 38 -9.32 20.23 15.58
N LEU A 39 -9.70 20.42 16.85
CA LEU A 39 -10.74 19.61 17.49
C LEU A 39 -12.06 19.63 16.68
N THR A 40 -12.40 20.80 16.14
CA THR A 40 -13.61 21.08 15.35
C THR A 40 -13.45 20.80 13.85
N ASP A 41 -12.23 20.55 13.38
CA ASP A 41 -11.95 20.28 11.96
C ASP A 41 -12.06 18.77 11.68
N HIS A 42 -13.30 18.31 11.64
CA HIS A 42 -13.62 16.91 11.38
C HIS A 42 -13.31 16.49 9.95
N GLU A 43 -13.38 17.42 8.99
CA GLU A 43 -13.11 17.15 7.58
C GLU A 43 -11.63 16.89 7.35
N ALA A 44 -10.74 17.74 7.87
CA ALA A 44 -9.29 17.51 7.78
C ALA A 44 -8.90 16.19 8.47
N ARG A 45 -9.46 15.91 9.64
CA ARG A 45 -9.22 14.63 10.34
C ARG A 45 -9.64 13.43 9.49
N ALA A 46 -10.81 13.49 8.87
CA ALA A 46 -11.31 12.43 8.00
C ALA A 46 -10.43 12.26 6.75
N ALA A 47 -9.97 13.36 6.15
CA ALA A 47 -9.09 13.36 4.99
C ALA A 47 -7.74 12.68 5.29
N PHE A 48 -7.07 13.08 6.38
CA PHE A 48 -5.82 12.47 6.81
C PHE A 48 -5.99 10.98 7.17
N ALA A 49 -7.09 10.61 7.83
CA ALA A 49 -7.38 9.19 8.10
C ALA A 49 -7.60 8.39 6.81
N ALA A 50 -8.25 8.98 5.80
CA ALA A 50 -8.43 8.34 4.50
C ALA A 50 -7.10 8.17 3.76
N GLU A 51 -6.21 9.16 3.83
CA GLU A 51 -4.86 9.10 3.24
C GLU A 51 -4.02 7.97 3.86
N ALA A 52 -3.96 7.88 5.19
CA ALA A 52 -3.24 6.81 5.88
C ALA A 52 -3.77 5.42 5.47
N ARG A 53 -5.10 5.27 5.33
CA ARG A 53 -5.70 4.03 4.82
C ARG A 53 -5.34 3.76 3.37
N ALA A 54 -5.31 4.78 2.51
CA ALA A 54 -4.94 4.64 1.12
C ALA A 54 -3.49 4.15 0.96
N VAL A 55 -2.56 4.70 1.74
CA VAL A 55 -1.16 4.26 1.81
C VAL A 55 -1.06 2.78 2.19
N ARG A 56 -1.71 2.37 3.27
CA ARG A 56 -1.74 0.96 3.72
C ARG A 56 -2.32 0.04 2.66
N ASN A 57 -3.46 0.42 2.07
CA ASN A 57 -4.13 -0.35 1.04
C ASN A 57 -3.27 -0.48 -0.22
N PHE A 58 -2.53 0.57 -0.59
CA PHE A 58 -1.64 0.54 -1.73
C PHE A 58 -0.48 -0.45 -1.51
N ARG A 59 0.20 -0.40 -0.35
CA ARG A 59 1.24 -1.37 0.02
C ARG A 59 0.71 -2.81 0.01
N ALA A 60 -0.48 -3.04 0.57
CA ALA A 60 -1.12 -4.35 0.58
C ALA A 60 -1.41 -4.86 -0.85
N ARG A 61 -1.89 -3.98 -1.74
CA ARG A 61 -2.13 -4.31 -3.16
C ARG A 61 -0.84 -4.64 -3.91
N LEU A 62 0.25 -3.92 -3.65
CA LEU A 62 1.56 -4.23 -4.24
C LEU A 62 2.05 -5.61 -3.81
N LYS A 63 1.95 -5.94 -2.51
CA LYS A 63 2.28 -7.28 -2.00
C LYS A 63 1.44 -8.35 -2.66
N PHE A 64 0.13 -8.14 -2.76
CA PHE A 64 -0.79 -9.05 -3.47
C PHE A 64 -0.40 -9.26 -4.94
N PHE A 65 -0.02 -8.21 -5.67
CA PHE A 65 0.42 -8.34 -7.06
C PHE A 65 1.78 -9.05 -7.18
N ALA A 66 2.69 -8.88 -6.22
CA ALA A 66 3.95 -9.59 -6.20
C ALA A 66 3.80 -11.08 -5.82
N GLU A 67 2.83 -11.42 -4.98
CA GLU A 67 2.61 -12.77 -4.42
C GLU A 67 1.69 -13.67 -5.25
N GLN A 68 0.93 -13.12 -6.21
CA GLN A 68 -0.09 -13.84 -7.01
C GLN A 68 0.41 -15.10 -7.77
N ALA A 69 1.69 -15.44 -7.71
CA ALA A 69 2.26 -16.69 -8.23
C ALA A 69 2.15 -17.90 -7.27
N LYS A 70 1.82 -17.73 -5.99
CA LYS A 70 1.71 -18.88 -5.06
C LYS A 70 0.42 -19.70 -5.23
N SER A 71 -0.62 -19.17 -5.87
CA SER A 71 -1.94 -19.82 -5.95
C SER A 71 -2.26 -20.50 -7.28
N GLU A 72 -1.45 -20.33 -8.33
CA GLU A 72 -1.71 -20.95 -9.65
C GLU A 72 -0.99 -22.31 -9.85
N GLY A 73 -0.31 -22.82 -8.81
CA GLY A 73 0.47 -24.06 -8.87
C GLY A 73 -0.16 -25.31 -8.26
N MET A 74 -1.42 -25.26 -7.78
CA MET A 74 -2.05 -26.39 -7.09
C MET A 74 -3.30 -26.91 -7.84
N ASN A 75 -3.15 -27.22 -9.12
CA ASN A 75 -4.10 -28.08 -9.85
C ASN A 75 -3.30 -29.21 -10.53
N ALA A 76 -2.91 -30.21 -9.75
CA ALA A 76 -2.56 -31.52 -10.29
C ALA A 76 -3.71 -32.49 -9.91
N PRO A 77 -4.35 -33.16 -10.89
CA PRO A 77 -5.42 -34.12 -10.61
C PRO A 77 -4.86 -35.35 -9.90
N VAL A 78 -5.60 -35.85 -8.89
CA VAL A 78 -5.45 -37.18 -8.30
C VAL A 78 -6.60 -38.06 -8.75
#